data_AF-A0A9W8XIB3-F1
#
_entry.id   AF-A0A9W8XIB3-F1
#
_cell.length_a   1.000
_cell.length_b   1.000
_cell.length_c   1.000
_cell.angle_alpha   90.00
_cell.angle_beta   90.00
_cell.angle_gamma   90.00
#
_symmetry.space_group_name_H-M   'P 1'
#
loop_
_entity.id
_entity.type
_entity.pdbx_description
1 polymer ?
#
loop_
_entity_poly.entity_id
_entity_poly.type
_entity_poly.pdbx_seq_one_letter_code
_entity_poly.pdbx_strand_id
1 'polypeptide(L)' 'MPADTAPSQDVKRKAAREVIDILHEIATLLNTKLDRQQLSYCVSLIENGANPEALANVIRELREEYGTDSVDGAESGAH' A
#
# COMPACT_ATOMS: atom_id res chain seq x y z
N MET A 1 37.38 13.69 9.91
CA MET A 1 36.18 13.24 10.65
C MET A 1 35.01 13.24 9.67
N PRO A 2 34.35 12.12 9.38
CA PRO A 2 33.15 12.17 8.54
C PRO A 2 31.96 12.57 9.41
N ALA A 3 31.28 13.64 9.01
CA ALA A 3 30.02 14.05 9.59
C ALA A 3 28.93 13.05 9.15
N ASP A 4 28.31 12.40 10.13
CA ASP A 4 27.09 11.61 9.95
C ASP A 4 25.98 12.57 9.50
N THR A 5 25.83 12.73 8.18
CA THR A 5 24.86 13.65 7.59
C THR A 5 23.56 12.87 7.46
N ALA A 6 22.64 13.07 8.40
CA ALA A 6 21.33 12.45 8.37
C ALA A 6 20.67 12.68 6.99
N PRO A 7 20.10 11.65 6.35
CA PRO A 7 19.57 11.78 5.00
C PRO A 7 18.45 12.82 4.95
N SER A 8 18.53 13.72 3.97
CA SER A 8 17.53 14.76 3.73
C SER A 8 16.13 14.16 3.60
N GLN A 9 15.11 14.91 4.01
CA GLN A 9 13.70 14.46 3.98
C GLN A 9 13.26 14.00 2.58
N ASP A 10 13.79 14.61 1.52
CA ASP A 10 13.53 14.23 0.13
C ASP A 10 14.04 12.82 -0.20
N VAL A 11 15.19 12.42 0.35
CA VAL A 11 15.76 11.07 0.17
C VAL A 11 14.85 10.03 0.83
N LYS A 12 14.37 10.31 2.04
CA LYS A 12 13.43 9.42 2.75
C LYS A 12 12.11 9.28 2.01
N ARG A 13 11.55 10.37 1.48
CA ARG A 13 10.32 10.35 0.67
C ARG A 13 10.49 9.56 -0.62
N LYS A 14 11.63 9.71 -1.29
CA LYS A 14 11.94 8.95 -2.50
C LYS A 14 12.06 7.45 -2.19
N ALA A 15 12.78 7.09 -1.14
CA ALA A 15 12.92 5.70 -0.71
C ALA A 15 11.56 5.06 -0.35
N ALA A 16 10.70 5.78 0.39
CA ALA A 16 9.37 5.28 0.74
C ALA A 16 8.51 4.99 -0.51
N ARG A 17 8.57 5.85 -1.53
CA ARG A 17 7.88 5.61 -2.80
C ARG A 17 8.42 4.36 -3.50
N GLU A 18 9.73 4.24 -3.59
CA GLU A 18 10.39 3.08 -4.22
C GLU A 18 10.03 1.77 -3.52
N VAL A 19 9.95 1.78 -2.18
CA VAL A 19 9.50 0.61 -1.40
C VAL A 19 8.05 0.22 -1.76
N ILE A 20 7.13 1.18 -1.80
CA ILE A 20 5.73 0.90 -2.18
C ILE A 20 5.65 0.34 -3.60
N ASP A 21 6.51 0.79 -4.50
CA ASP A 21 6.49 0.38 -5.91
C ASP A 21 6.94 -1.08 -6.05
N ILE A 22 8.03 -1.43 -5.39
CA ILE A 22 8.53 -2.81 -5.33
C ILE A 22 7.47 -3.71 -4.69
N LEU A 23 6.87 -3.29 -3.58
CA LEU A 23 5.83 -4.08 -2.90
C LEU A 23 4.60 -4.26 -3.80
N HIS A 24 4.21 -3.24 -4.58
CA HIS A 24 3.08 -3.33 -5.50
C HIS A 24 3.36 -4.27 -6.68
N GLU A 25 4.59 -4.28 -7.21
CA GLU A 25 5.02 -5.27 -8.21
C GLU A 25 4.93 -6.69 -7.66
N ILE A 26 5.44 -6.93 -6.44
CA ILE A 26 5.32 -8.23 -5.76
C ILE A 26 3.85 -8.61 -5.59
N ALA A 27 3.01 -7.69 -5.11
CA ALA A 27 1.59 -7.89 -4.91
C ALA A 27 0.86 -8.25 -6.22
N THR A 28 1.28 -7.67 -7.34
CA THR A 28 0.76 -7.95 -8.68
C THR A 28 1.19 -9.33 -9.16
N LEU A 29 2.47 -9.69 -9.00
CA LEU A 29 3.00 -11.01 -9.37
C LEU A 29 2.32 -12.14 -8.58
N LEU A 30 2.02 -11.90 -7.30
CA LEU A 30 1.29 -12.83 -6.44
C LEU A 30 -0.23 -12.77 -6.64
N ASN A 31 -0.72 -11.94 -7.56
CA ASN A 31 -2.13 -11.74 -7.87
C ASN A 31 -3.00 -11.47 -6.62
N THR A 32 -2.47 -10.70 -5.67
CA THR A 32 -3.18 -10.33 -4.43
C THR A 32 -4.33 -9.34 -4.68
N LYS A 33 -4.38 -8.73 -5.87
CA LYS A 33 -5.37 -7.72 -6.27
C LYS A 33 -5.40 -6.50 -5.33
N LEU A 34 -4.28 -6.15 -4.68
CA LEU A 34 -4.18 -4.94 -3.88
C LEU A 34 -3.67 -3.80 -4.77
N ASP A 35 -4.40 -2.69 -4.81
CA ASP A 35 -3.90 -1.48 -5.45
C ASP A 35 -2.85 -0.77 -4.56
N ARG A 36 -2.16 0.21 -5.13
CA ARG A 36 -1.05 0.93 -4.47
C ARG A 36 -1.50 1.69 -3.21
N GLN A 37 -2.73 2.18 -3.18
CA GLN A 37 -3.30 2.88 -2.03
C GLN A 37 -3.69 1.88 -0.93
N GLN A 38 -4.36 0.78 -1.28
CA GLN A 38 -4.65 -0.32 -0.35
C GLN A 38 -3.38 -0.88 0.30
N LEU A 39 -2.33 -1.07 -0.50
CA LEU A 39 -1.04 -1.55 -0.02
C LEU A 39 -0.39 -0.57 0.97
N SER A 40 -0.46 0.74 0.68
CA SER A 40 0.02 1.79 1.59
C SER A 40 -0.70 1.77 2.94
N TYR A 41 -2.02 1.53 2.94
CA TYR A 41 -2.78 1.35 4.17
C TYR A 41 -2.36 0.09 4.93
N CYS A 42 -2.14 -1.02 4.24
CA CYS A 42 -1.68 -2.26 4.87
C CYS A 42 -0.32 -2.07 5.54
N VAL A 43 0.63 -1.42 4.85
CA VAL A 43 1.94 -1.09 5.42
C VAL A 43 1.78 -0.22 6.66
N SER A 44 0.97 0.85 6.58
CA SER A 44 0.73 1.75 7.72
C SER A 44 0.13 1.00 8.92
N LEU A 45 -0.84 0.10 8.69
CA LEU A 45 -1.46 -0.69 9.77
C LEU A 45 -0.45 -1.64 10.41
N ILE A 46 0.38 -2.32 9.61
CA ILE A 46 1.42 -3.23 10.10
C ILE A 46 2.50 -2.46 10.88
N GLU A 47 2.92 -1.28 10.41
CA GLU A 47 3.84 -0.40 11.13
C GLU A 47 3.26 0.09 12.48
N ASN A 48 1.93 0.21 12.58
CA ASN A 48 1.22 0.51 13.83
C ASN A 48 0.93 -0.74 14.70
N GLY A 49 1.48 -1.91 14.33
CA GLY A 49 1.41 -3.14 15.13
C GLY A 49 0.27 -4.09 14.78
N ALA A 50 -0.45 -3.86 13.68
CA ALA A 50 -1.42 -4.83 13.18
C ALA A 50 -0.72 -6.13 12.76
N ASN A 51 -1.30 -7.28 13.12
CA ASN A 51 -0.80 -8.57 12.67
C ASN A 51 -1.12 -8.76 11.17
N PRO A 52 -0.14 -9.11 10.33
CA PRO A 52 -0.33 -9.21 8.87
C PRO A 52 -1.25 -10.37 8.46
N GLU A 53 -1.24 -11.49 9.19
CA GLU A 53 -2.13 -12.63 8.90
C GLU A 53 -3.59 -12.29 9.23
N ALA A 54 -3.82 -11.65 10.39
CA ALA A 54 -5.16 -11.19 10.78
C ALA A 54 -5.70 -10.15 9.80
N LEU A 55 -4.86 -9.20 9.37
CA LEU A 55 -5.23 -8.19 8.37
C LEU A 55 -5.60 -8.84 7.02
N ALA A 56 -4.84 -9.86 6.59
CA ALA A 56 -5.14 -10.58 5.37
C ALA A 56 -6.51 -11.28 5.44
N ASN A 57 -6.85 -11.89 6.59
CA ASN A 57 -8.16 -12.51 6.79
C ASN A 57 -9.29 -11.48 6.69
N VAL A 58 -9.15 -10.33 7.36
CA VAL A 58 -10.14 -9.23 7.28
C VAL A 58 -10.31 -8.72 5.85
N ILE A 59 -9.22 -8.55 5.09
CA ILE A 59 -9.29 -8.11 3.68
C ILE A 59 -10.05 -9.15 2.83
N ARG A 60 -9.86 -10.44 3.09
CA ARG A 60 -10.58 -11.52 2.38
C ARG A 60 -12.06 -11.48 2.71
N GLU A 61 -12.41 -11.40 3.98
CA GLU A 61 -13.81 -11.32 4.44
C GLU A 61 -14.53 -10.11 3.83
N LEU A 62 -13.92 -8.92 3.87
CA LEU A 62 -14.50 -7.72 3.27
C LEU A 62 -14.70 -7.84 1.75
N ARG A 63 -13.80 -8.51 1.03
CA ARG A 63 -13.93 -8.74 -0.41
C ARG A 63 -15.04 -9.75 -0.74
N GLU A 64 -15.24 -10.74 0.12
CA GLU A 64 -16.34 -11.69 0.01
C GLU A 64 -17.70 -11.01 0.27
N GLU A 65 -17.76 -10.07 1.22
CA GLU A 65 -18.99 -9.37 1.60
C GLU A 65 -19.39 -8.25 0.62
N TYR A 66 -18.43 -7.46 0.13
CA TYR A 66 -18.71 -6.26 -0.66
C TYR A 66 -18.32 -6.35 -2.14
N GLY A 67 -17.65 -7.42 -2.56
CA GLY A 67 -17.09 -7.58 -3.90
C GLY A 67 -15.92 -6.61 -4.19
N THR A 68 -15.04 -6.98 -5.12
CA THR A 68 -13.89 -6.15 -5.50
C THR A 68 -14.23 -5.00 -6.46
N ASP A 69 -15.46 -4.96 -6.98
CA ASP A 69 -15.91 -4.07 -8.07
C ASP A 69 -16.56 -2.75 -7.61
N SER A 70 -16.79 -2.55 -6.31
CA SER A 70 -17.60 -1.43 -5.80
C SER A 70 -16.89 -0.07 -5.78
N VAL A 71 -15.70 0.09 -6.41
CA VAL A 71 -14.92 1.34 -6.40
C VAL A 71 -14.50 1.83 -7.80
N ASP A 72 -15.05 1.28 -8.89
CA ASP A 72 -14.83 1.81 -10.26
C ASP A 72 -15.97 2.73 -10.73
N GLY A 73 -16.34 3.71 -9.91
CA GLY A 73 -17.44 4.62 -10.23
C GLY A 73 -17.30 6.02 -9.64
N ALA A 74 -16.49 6.88 -10.30
CA ALA A 74 -16.83 8.29 -10.60
C ALA A 74 -15.60 9.11 -11.02
N GLU A 75 -15.06 8.89 -12.22
CA GLU A 75 -14.34 9.95 -12.96
C GLU A 75 -14.91 10.06 -14.38
N SER A 76 -16.14 10.54 -14.49
CA SER A 76 -16.68 11.10 -15.73
C SER A 76 -17.36 12.43 -15.41
N GLY A 77 -16.78 13.53 -15.89
CA GLY A 77 -17.41 14.85 -15.81
C GLY A 77 -16.45 16.05 -15.85
N ALA A 78 -16.13 16.48 -17.07
CA ALA A 78 -15.88 17.87 -17.50
C ALA A 78 -14.93 18.76 -16.68
N HIS A 79 -13.75 19.06 -17.25
CA HIS A 79 -13.45 20.40 -17.78
C HIS A 79 -12.28 20.36 -18.78
#